data_AF-A0A662W8W8-F1
#
_entry.id   AF-A0A662W8W8-F1
#
_cell.length_a   1.000
_cell.length_b   1.000
_cell.length_c   1.000
_cell.angle_alpha   90.00
_cell.angle_beta   90.00
_cell.angle_gamma   90.00
#
_symmetry.space_group_name_H-M   'P 1'
#
loop_
_entity.id
_entity.type
_entity.pdbx_description
1 polymer ?
#
loop_
_entity_poly.entity_id
_entity_poly.type
_entity_poly.pdbx_seq_one_letter_code
_entity_poly.pdbx_strand_id
1 'polypeptide(L)'
;MSLVENAIAVALLIIVCLAIDGIMVLLIKFIPMKRPTPVKRERYESGHIPTIPSKYTLPMQYFGYVFMFMACEPILVLLLLFMANPNVFTILLTLLAFILLLPAIYVSYRYSLDIAYGVRW
;
A
#
# COMPACT_ATOMS: atom_id res chain seq x y z
N MET A 1 -0.07 -29.10 14.90
CA MET A 1 0.25 -27.95 15.77
C MET A 1 -1.05 -27.34 16.22
N SER A 2 -1.17 -27.04 17.51
CA SER A 2 -2.37 -26.37 18.04
C SER A 2 -2.46 -24.93 17.49
N LEU A 3 -3.67 -24.36 17.42
CA LEU A 3 -3.88 -22.96 16.99
C LEU A 3 -3.02 -21.99 17.80
N VAL A 4 -2.84 -22.30 19.09
CA VAL A 4 -2.03 -21.53 20.04
C VAL A 4 -0.54 -21.58 19.68
N GLU A 5 0.01 -22.74 19.34
CA GLU A 5 1.40 -22.87 18.89
C GLU A 5 1.68 -22.04 17.63
N ASN A 6 0.78 -22.08 16.65
CA ASN A 6 0.92 -21.31 15.41
C ASN A 6 0.87 -19.80 15.68
N ALA A 7 -0.04 -19.35 16.54
CA ALA A 7 -0.14 -17.93 16.92
C ALA A 7 1.12 -17.44 17.64
N ILE A 8 1.67 -18.26 18.55
CA ILE A 8 2.92 -17.96 19.26
C ILE A 8 4.09 -17.89 18.26
N ALA A 9 4.18 -18.81 17.31
CA ALA A 9 5.23 -18.80 16.29
C ALA A 9 5.20 -17.53 15.43
N VAL A 10 4.01 -17.10 14.99
CA VAL A 10 3.84 -15.86 14.22
C VAL A 10 4.19 -14.63 15.06
N ALA A 11 3.73 -14.56 16.31
CA ALA A 11 4.05 -13.45 17.20
C ALA A 11 5.55 -13.33 17.45
N LEU A 12 6.23 -14.46 17.69
CA LEU A 12 7.67 -14.50 17.87
C LEU A 12 8.41 -14.05 16.62
N LEU A 13 7.97 -14.47 15.43
CA LEU A 13 8.54 -14.02 14.16
C LEU A 13 8.45 -12.50 14.00
N ILE A 14 7.27 -11.92 14.27
CA ILE A 14 7.06 -10.46 14.21
C ILE A 14 7.99 -9.74 15.19
N ILE A 15 8.10 -10.23 16.42
CA ILE A 15 8.99 -9.66 17.45
C ILE A 15 10.45 -9.69 16.98
N VAL A 16 10.90 -10.82 16.42
CA VAL A 16 12.27 -10.97 15.92
C VAL A 16 12.53 -10.00 14.76
N CYS A 17 11.61 -9.88 13.80
CA CYS A 17 11.74 -8.92 12.69
C CYS A 17 11.85 -7.48 13.21
N LEU A 18 10.94 -7.06 14.10
CA LEU A 18 10.96 -5.72 14.67
C LEU A 18 12.21 -5.46 15.52
N ALA A 19 12.70 -6.47 16.24
CA ALA A 19 13.93 -6.37 17.01
C ALA A 19 15.14 -6.16 16.10
N ILE A 20 15.24 -6.90 15.00
CA ILE A 20 16.33 -6.75 14.02
C ILE A 20 16.29 -5.37 13.38
N ASP A 21 15.12 -4.90 12.95
CA ASP A 21 14.94 -3.56 12.37
C ASP A 21 15.31 -2.47 13.37
N GLY A 22 14.86 -2.62 14.62
CA GLY A 22 15.21 -1.72 15.72
C GLY A 22 16.71 -1.66 15.98
N ILE A 23 17.38 -2.81 16.03
CA ILE A 23 18.84 -2.91 16.18
C ILE A 23 19.52 -2.22 15.00
N MET A 24 19.09 -2.45 13.76
CA MET A 24 19.67 -1.81 12.58
C MET A 24 19.54 -0.28 12.62
N VAL A 25 18.38 0.24 13.00
CA VAL A 25 18.18 1.69 13.16
C VAL A 25 19.11 2.25 14.25
N LEU A 26 19.30 1.53 15.36
CA LEU A 26 20.24 1.94 16.41
C LEU A 26 21.69 1.94 15.91
N LEU A 27 22.12 0.88 15.21
CA LEU A 27 23.46 0.79 14.63
C LEU A 27 23.73 1.94 13.65
N ILE A 28 22.80 2.23 12.73
CA ILE A 28 22.89 3.36 11.79
C ILE A 28 22.90 4.70 12.54
N LYS A 29 22.23 4.80 13.68
CA LYS A 29 22.20 6.05 14.46
C LYS A 29 23.53 6.33 15.16
N PHE A 30 24.19 5.31 15.71
CA PHE A 30 25.32 5.45 16.62
C PHE A 30 26.69 5.15 16.03
N ILE A 31 26.83 4.21 15.09
CA ILE A 31 28.13 3.81 14.53
C ILE A 31 28.74 4.84 13.58
N PRO A 32 28.01 5.42 12.60
CA PRO A 32 28.65 6.23 11.57
C PRO A 32 29.02 7.62 12.08
N MET A 33 30.20 8.10 11.67
CA MET A 33 30.61 9.48 11.89
C MET A 33 29.78 10.42 11.01
N LYS A 34 28.83 11.14 11.62
CA LYS A 34 27.97 12.08 10.91
C LYS A 34 28.71 13.41 10.73
N ARG A 35 28.96 13.82 9.47
CA ARG A 35 29.47 15.15 9.10
C ARG A 35 28.39 15.93 8.32
N PRO A 36 27.35 16.42 9.01
CA PRO A 36 26.29 17.19 8.38
C PRO A 36 26.84 18.55 7.93
N THR A 37 26.69 18.88 6.66
CA THR A 37 26.89 20.23 6.13
C THR A 37 25.52 20.81 5.75
N PRO A 38 25.35 22.15 5.74
CA PRO A 38 24.07 22.76 5.34
C PRO A 38 23.60 22.27 3.97
N VAL A 39 24.51 22.20 2.99
CA VAL A 39 24.23 21.67 1.63
C VAL A 39 23.70 20.22 1.64
N LYS A 40 24.13 19.37 2.59
CA LYS A 40 23.66 17.98 2.70
C LYS A 40 22.27 17.86 3.35
N ARG A 41 21.75 18.93 3.96
CA ARG A 41 20.45 18.96 4.63
C ARG A 41 19.37 19.68 3.81
N GLU A 42 19.76 20.47 2.81
CA GLU A 42 18.85 21.08 1.85
C GLU A 42 18.08 20.01 1.06
N ARG A 43 16.89 20.34 0.59
CA ARG A 43 16.11 19.41 -0.26
C ARG A 43 16.83 19.21 -1.59
N TYR A 44 16.68 18.02 -2.15
CA TYR A 44 17.28 17.63 -3.42
C TYR A 44 16.67 18.45 -4.57
N GLU A 45 17.38 19.48 -5.05
CA GLU A 45 17.09 20.21 -6.29
C GLU A 45 18.38 20.63 -6.98
N SER A 46 19.31 19.70 -7.26
CA SER A 46 20.51 19.95 -8.09
C SER A 46 21.32 21.22 -7.74
N GLY A 47 21.40 21.58 -6.45
CA GLY A 47 22.11 22.78 -5.99
C GLY A 47 21.32 24.10 -6.08
N HIS A 48 20.07 24.06 -6.56
CA HIS A 48 19.12 25.16 -6.42
C HIS A 48 18.44 25.08 -5.06
N ILE A 49 18.42 26.18 -4.33
CA ILE A 49 17.69 26.25 -3.06
C ILE A 49 16.19 26.29 -3.41
N PRO A 50 15.36 25.39 -2.87
CA PRO A 50 13.92 25.38 -3.14
C PRO A 50 13.27 26.62 -2.51
N THR A 51 13.25 27.71 -3.26
CA THR A 51 12.71 29.01 -2.83
C THR A 51 11.20 29.13 -3.02
N ILE A 52 10.62 28.25 -3.84
CA ILE A 52 9.21 28.30 -4.23
C ILE A 52 8.45 27.24 -3.44
N PRO A 53 7.26 27.54 -2.89
CA PRO A 53 6.40 26.52 -2.29
C PRO A 53 6.15 25.40 -3.31
N SER A 54 6.23 24.15 -2.86
CA SER A 54 6.02 22.95 -3.68
C SER A 54 4.81 23.14 -4.59
N LYS A 55 5.02 23.12 -5.91
CA LYS A 55 3.92 23.06 -6.86
C LYS A 55 3.17 21.76 -6.57
N TYR A 56 2.00 21.91 -5.96
CA TYR A 56 0.97 20.91 -5.68
C TYR A 56 1.12 20.08 -4.40
N THR A 57 -0.01 20.00 -3.69
CA THR A 57 -0.33 19.00 -2.67
C THR A 57 -1.02 17.84 -3.37
N LEU A 58 -0.30 16.74 -3.63
CA LEU A 58 -0.84 15.54 -4.29
C LEU A 58 -1.95 14.86 -3.43
N PRO A 59 -2.85 14.02 -4.03
CA PRO A 59 -2.48 13.02 -5.02
C PRO A 59 -3.01 13.20 -6.45
N MET A 60 -2.06 13.08 -7.39
CA MET A 60 -2.17 12.48 -8.71
C MET A 60 -3.04 11.21 -8.64
N GLN A 61 -3.69 10.86 -9.75
CA GLN A 61 -4.16 9.54 -10.22
C GLN A 61 -4.25 8.37 -9.21
N TYR A 62 -3.24 8.12 -8.38
CA TYR A 62 -3.22 7.25 -7.21
C TYR A 62 -4.47 7.29 -6.33
N PHE A 63 -5.15 8.43 -6.19
CA PHE A 63 -6.41 8.46 -5.43
C PHE A 63 -7.47 7.52 -6.04
N GLY A 64 -7.64 7.52 -7.37
CA GLY A 64 -8.52 6.56 -8.04
C GLY A 64 -8.09 5.10 -7.83
N TYR A 65 -6.78 4.84 -7.75
CA TYR A 65 -6.27 3.50 -7.45
C TYR A 65 -6.48 3.07 -6.00
N VAL A 66 -6.45 4.00 -5.03
CA VAL A 66 -6.80 3.70 -3.64
C VAL A 66 -8.27 3.33 -3.51
N PHE A 67 -9.16 4.03 -4.22
CA PHE A 67 -10.57 3.64 -4.31
C PHE A 67 -10.77 2.27 -4.94
N MET A 68 -10.04 1.98 -6.02
CA MET A 68 -10.05 0.67 -6.66
C MET A 68 -9.65 -0.44 -5.67
N PHE A 69 -8.57 -0.22 -4.93
CA PHE A 69 -8.10 -1.17 -3.91
C PHE A 69 -9.16 -1.40 -2.83
N MET A 70 -9.70 -0.33 -2.22
CA MET A 70 -10.70 -0.44 -1.16
C MET A 70 -12.01 -1.10 -1.63
N ALA A 71 -12.40 -0.91 -2.90
CA ALA A 71 -13.60 -1.54 -3.45
C ALA A 71 -13.38 -3.01 -3.82
N CYS A 72 -12.21 -3.37 -4.34
CA CYS A 72 -11.89 -4.74 -4.76
C CYS A 72 -11.52 -5.65 -3.59
N GLU A 73 -10.87 -5.13 -2.55
CA GLU A 73 -10.39 -5.90 -1.38
C GLU A 73 -11.46 -6.78 -0.73
N PRO A 74 -12.66 -6.29 -0.35
CA PRO A 74 -13.66 -7.15 0.28
C PRO A 74 -14.16 -8.25 -0.65
N ILE A 75 -14.21 -8.01 -1.96
CA ILE A 75 -14.63 -9.00 -2.95
C ILE A 75 -13.58 -10.10 -3.09
N LEU A 76 -12.29 -9.74 -3.07
CA LEU A 76 -11.18 -10.70 -3.08
C LEU A 76 -11.17 -11.57 -1.81
N VAL A 77 -11.48 -10.99 -0.64
CA VAL A 77 -11.61 -11.75 0.61
C VAL A 77 -12.75 -12.78 0.51
N LEU A 78 -13.92 -12.38 -0.01
CA LEU A 78 -15.04 -13.31 -0.24
C LEU A 78 -14.66 -14.42 -1.23
N LEU A 79 -13.96 -14.09 -2.32
CA LEU A 79 -13.46 -15.07 -3.29
C LEU A 79 -12.55 -16.11 -2.61
N LEU A 80 -11.61 -15.65 -1.79
CA LEU A 80 -10.70 -16.54 -1.06
C LEU A 80 -11.46 -17.48 -0.09
N LEU A 81 -12.48 -16.96 0.60
CA LEU A 81 -13.31 -17.77 1.50
C LEU A 81 -14.13 -18.83 0.76
N PHE A 82 -14.69 -18.49 -0.40
CA PHE A 82 -15.47 -19.44 -1.20
C PHE A 82 -14.61 -20.52 -1.85
N MET A 83 -13.35 -20.23 -2.17
CA MET A 83 -12.39 -21.22 -2.68
C MET A 83 -12.09 -22.35 -1.68
N ALA A 84 -12.25 -22.11 -0.38
CA ALA A 84 -11.92 -23.10 0.66
C ALA A 84 -12.86 -24.32 0.68
N ASN A 85 -14.10 -24.20 0.18
CA ASN A 85 -15.09 -25.29 0.16
C ASN A 85 -15.91 -25.30 -1.14
N PRO A 86 -15.45 -25.99 -2.20
CA PRO A 86 -16.11 -25.95 -3.51
C PRO A 86 -17.43 -26.74 -3.50
N ASN A 87 -18.53 -26.03 -3.71
CA ASN A 87 -19.88 -26.52 -3.97
C ASN A 87 -20.51 -25.73 -5.14
N VAL A 88 -21.56 -26.27 -5.79
CA VAL A 88 -22.28 -25.62 -6.89
C VAL A 88 -22.71 -24.19 -6.53
N PHE A 89 -23.20 -23.99 -5.31
CA PHE A 89 -23.57 -22.67 -4.80
C PHE A 89 -22.37 -21.72 -4.68
N THR A 90 -21.22 -22.20 -4.21
CA THR A 90 -20.00 -21.38 -4.11
C THR A 90 -19.42 -21.01 -5.46
N ILE A 91 -19.59 -21.86 -6.48
CA ILE A 91 -19.20 -21.53 -7.86
C ILE A 91 -20.06 -20.36 -8.37
N LEU A 92 -21.36 -20.39 -8.12
CA LEU A 92 -22.27 -19.30 -8.51
C LEU A 92 -21.95 -17.99 -7.77
N LEU A 93 -21.65 -18.04 -6.46
CA LEU A 93 -21.21 -16.88 -5.70
C LEU A 93 -19.85 -16.33 -6.16
N THR A 94 -18.94 -17.21 -6.56
CA THR A 94 -17.63 -16.84 -7.13
C THR A 94 -17.81 -16.09 -8.45
N LEU A 95 -18.69 -16.57 -9.33
CA LEU A 95 -19.03 -15.87 -10.58
C LEU A 95 -19.68 -14.51 -10.30
N LEU A 96 -20.57 -14.44 -9.32
CA LEU A 96 -21.17 -13.17 -8.88
C LEU A 96 -20.11 -12.19 -8.37
N ALA A 97 -19.15 -12.65 -7.57
CA ALA A 97 -18.04 -11.84 -7.08
C ALA A 97 -17.16 -11.30 -8.23
N PHE A 98 -16.88 -12.11 -9.26
CA PHE A 98 -16.20 -11.61 -10.46
C PHE A 98 -17.01 -10.52 -11.19
N ILE A 99 -18.34 -10.67 -11.27
CA ILE A 99 -19.20 -9.64 -11.86
C ILE A 99 -19.16 -8.36 -11.03
N LEU A 100 -19.14 -8.45 -9.70
CA LEU A 100 -19.07 -7.30 -8.79
C LEU A 100 -17.72 -6.55 -8.86
N LEU A 101 -16.63 -7.22 -9.27
CA LEU A 101 -15.34 -6.55 -9.50
C LEU A 101 -15.37 -5.60 -10.70
N LEU A 102 -16.14 -5.92 -11.76
CA LEU A 102 -16.18 -5.13 -12.99
C LEU A 102 -16.58 -3.65 -12.77
N PRO A 103 -17.69 -3.32 -12.08
CA PRO A 103 -18.04 -1.92 -11.85
C PRO A 103 -17.05 -1.22 -10.92
N ALA A 104 -16.51 -1.92 -9.90
CA ALA A 104 -15.53 -1.37 -8.98
C ALA A 104 -14.25 -0.94 -9.71
N ILE A 105 -13.74 -1.79 -10.60
CA ILE A 105 -12.57 -1.49 -11.44
C ILE A 105 -12.89 -0.39 -12.45
N TYR A 106 -14.04 -0.49 -13.14
CA TYR A 106 -14.43 0.46 -14.18
C TYR A 106 -14.56 1.90 -13.64
N VAL A 107 -15.33 2.09 -12.57
CA VAL A 107 -15.58 3.42 -11.99
C VAL A 107 -14.28 4.02 -11.46
N SER A 108 -13.49 3.23 -10.73
CA SER A 108 -12.23 3.71 -10.14
C SER A 108 -11.19 4.04 -11.20
N TYR A 109 -11.12 3.26 -12.28
CA TYR A 109 -10.23 3.52 -13.42
C TYR A 109 -10.64 4.80 -14.17
N ARG A 110 -11.93 4.97 -14.46
CA ARG A 110 -12.47 6.20 -15.06
C ARG A 110 -12.14 7.43 -14.21
N TYR A 111 -12.35 7.35 -12.90
CA TYR A 111 -12.05 8.43 -11.98
C TYR A 111 -10.55 8.76 -11.95
N SER A 112 -9.68 7.75 -11.99
CA SER A 112 -8.23 7.93 -12.11
C SER A 112 -7.84 8.67 -13.40
N LEU A 113 -8.46 8.31 -14.53
CA LEU A 113 -8.25 8.98 -15.82
C LEU A 113 -8.78 10.43 -15.83
N ASP A 114 -9.92 10.68 -15.19
CA ASP A 114 -10.49 12.03 -15.11
C ASP A 114 -9.59 12.94 -14.23
N ILE A 115 -9.00 12.41 -13.15
CA ILE A 115 -7.99 13.14 -12.36
C ILE A 115 -6.69 13.33 -13.16
N ALA A 116 -6.30 12.33 -13.97
CA ALA A 116 -5.10 12.35 -14.79
C ALA A 116 -5.13 13.43 -15.88
N TYR A 117 -6.23 13.47 -16.62
CA TYR A 117 -6.35 14.17 -17.91
C TYR A 117 -7.51 15.17 -17.94
N GLY A 118 -8.42 15.13 -16.97
CA GLY A 118 -9.59 16.00 -16.89
C GLY A 118 -9.32 17.37 -16.26
N VAL A 119 -8.15 17.56 -15.62
CA VAL A 119 -7.66 18.91 -15.28
C VAL A 119 -7.09 19.55 -16.54
N ARG A 120 -7.99 20.14 -17.34
CA ARG A 120 -7.59 21.11 -18.39
C ARG A 120 -7.11 22.37 -17.69
N TRP A 121 -5.82 22.65 -17.80
CA TRP A 121 -5.23 23.96 -17.49
C TRP A 121 -5.52 24.92 -18.63
#